data_AF-A0A1Q8LL95-F1
#
_entry.id   AF-A0A1Q8LL95-F1
#
_cell.length_a   1.000
_cell.length_b   1.000
_cell.length_c   1.000
_cell.angle_alpha   90.00
_cell.angle_beta   90.00
_cell.angle_gamma   90.00
#
_symmetry.space_group_name_H-M   'P 1'
#
loop_
_entity.id
_entity.type
_entity.pdbx_description
1 polymer ?
#
loop_
_entity_poly.entity_id
_entity_poly.type
_entity_poly.pdbx_seq_one_letter_code
_entity_poly.pdbx_strand_id
1 'polypeptide(L)'
;MPRHVVEVQVSEWEYGCCLPPPRLGDLSEWWLDLCPGYDPACELLWTVTHDTPARGGQIWLDGGDGLHARWLSEYEPPPAPGIRLLHGALFATAHGGRRPEDPGAVRGRIERIRVMSHEMRRAPWHGTNAFERVPGSVELRDVAEGPDRFAWTTGPGRTETGLLLDLALDQRA
;
A
#
# COMPACT_ATOMS: atom_id res chain seq x y z
N MET A 1 -15.41 8.43 -19.51
CA MET A 1 -15.24 7.04 -19.03
C MET A 1 -15.28 7.08 -17.51
N PRO A 2 -15.78 6.04 -16.82
CA PRO A 2 -15.71 6.00 -15.35
C PRO A 2 -14.25 6.09 -14.92
N ARG A 3 -13.98 6.88 -13.87
CA ARG A 3 -12.64 7.09 -13.35
C ARG A 3 -12.20 5.83 -12.60
N HIS A 4 -11.00 5.32 -12.88
CA HIS A 4 -10.45 4.16 -12.18
C HIS A 4 -9.93 4.62 -10.82
N VAL A 5 -10.59 4.18 -9.74
CA VAL A 5 -10.21 4.50 -8.36
C VAL A 5 -9.65 3.24 -7.72
N VAL A 6 -8.48 3.36 -7.09
CA VAL A 6 -7.82 2.27 -6.36
C VAL A 6 -7.61 2.65 -4.90
N GLU A 7 -7.77 1.68 -4.01
CA GLU A 7 -7.49 1.88 -2.58
C GLU A 7 -6.01 1.59 -2.32
N VAL A 8 -5.26 2.58 -1.82
CA VAL A 8 -3.84 2.44 -1.48
C VAL A 8 -3.58 2.74 0.00
N GLN A 9 -2.82 1.87 0.65
CA GLN A 9 -2.41 1.98 2.04
C GLN A 9 -1.11 2.75 2.14
N VAL A 10 -1.06 3.76 2.98
CA VAL A 10 0.16 4.50 3.29
C VAL A 10 0.46 4.32 4.78
N SER A 11 1.61 3.72 5.08
CA SER A 11 2.00 3.50 6.48
C SER A 11 2.30 4.82 7.19
N GLU A 12 2.11 4.86 8.51
CA GLU A 12 2.27 6.07 9.33
C GLU A 12 3.66 6.70 9.23
N TRP A 13 4.70 5.88 9.01
CA TRP A 13 6.09 6.33 8.98
C TRP A 13 6.44 7.12 7.70
N GLU A 14 5.72 6.91 6.61
CA GLU A 14 5.93 7.63 5.33
C GLU A 14 5.67 9.14 5.53
N TYR A 15 4.60 9.49 6.24
CA TYR A 15 4.26 10.89 6.57
C TYR A 15 5.08 11.44 7.74
N GLY A 16 5.43 10.60 8.71
CA GLY A 16 6.27 11.02 9.83
C GLY A 16 7.67 11.48 9.41
N CYS A 17 8.13 11.12 8.20
CA CYS A 17 9.49 11.36 7.74
C CYS A 17 9.59 12.24 6.48
N CYS A 18 8.71 12.08 5.49
CA CYS A 18 9.04 12.47 4.12
C CYS A 18 7.97 13.29 3.37
N LEU A 19 6.72 13.30 3.83
CA LEU A 19 5.63 13.94 3.10
C LEU A 19 4.72 14.75 4.03
N PRO A 20 4.16 15.89 3.56
CA PRO A 20 3.09 16.56 4.28
C PRO A 20 1.84 15.65 4.33
N PRO A 21 0.92 15.87 5.28
CA PRO A 21 -0.32 15.12 5.30
C PRO A 21 -1.13 15.33 4.03
N PRO A 22 -1.73 14.26 3.50
CA PRO A 22 -2.53 14.36 2.29
C PRO A 22 -3.85 15.07 2.58
N ARG A 23 -4.35 15.82 1.61
CA ARG A 23 -5.68 16.43 1.63
C ARG A 23 -6.54 15.89 0.51
N LEU A 24 -7.85 15.90 0.74
CA LEU A 24 -8.80 15.59 -0.31
C LEU A 24 -8.60 16.52 -1.51
N GLY A 25 -8.56 15.92 -2.70
CA GLY A 25 -8.31 16.62 -3.95
C GLY A 25 -6.83 16.81 -4.29
N ASP A 26 -5.89 16.50 -3.38
CA ASP A 26 -4.46 16.56 -3.71
C ASP A 26 -4.11 15.58 -4.83
N LEU A 27 -3.12 15.97 -5.62
CA LEU A 27 -2.48 15.11 -6.60
C LEU A 27 -1.28 14.46 -5.94
N SER A 28 -1.22 13.14 -5.98
CA SER A 28 -0.16 12.36 -5.32
C SER A 28 0.46 11.35 -6.26
N GLU A 29 1.72 11.00 -5.97
CA GLU A 29 2.52 10.04 -6.72
C GLU A 29 3.11 9.02 -5.75
N TRP A 30 2.93 7.73 -6.05
CA TRP A 30 3.32 6.64 -5.16
C TRP A 30 3.92 5.48 -5.94
N TRP A 31 4.97 4.88 -5.40
CA TRP A 31 5.35 3.53 -5.83
C TRP A 31 4.53 2.52 -5.03
N LEU A 32 3.98 1.52 -5.71
CA LEU A 32 3.06 0.56 -5.09
C LEU A 32 3.70 -0.83 -4.97
N ASP A 33 3.47 -1.46 -3.83
CA ASP A 33 3.70 -2.88 -3.59
C ASP A 33 2.34 -3.56 -3.38
N LEU A 34 2.06 -4.64 -4.09
CA LEU A 34 0.94 -5.53 -3.79
C LEU A 34 1.41 -6.60 -2.81
N CYS A 35 0.87 -6.55 -1.59
CA CYS A 35 1.20 -7.46 -0.50
C CYS A 35 -0.02 -8.34 -0.18
N PRO A 36 0.04 -9.66 -0.45
CA PRO A 36 -1.07 -10.56 -0.15
C PRO A 36 -1.18 -10.82 1.37
N GLY A 37 -2.38 -11.15 1.84
CA GLY A 37 -2.64 -11.46 3.25
C GLY A 37 -2.71 -10.25 4.20
N TYR A 38 -2.72 -9.02 3.66
CA TYR A 38 -2.87 -7.79 4.43
C TYR A 38 -4.22 -7.13 4.18
N ASP A 39 -4.78 -6.53 5.23
CA ASP A 39 -6.04 -5.77 5.19
C ASP A 39 -5.81 -4.25 5.22
N PRO A 40 -6.73 -3.45 4.65
CA PRO A 40 -7.78 -3.91 3.73
C PRO A 40 -7.19 -4.34 2.39
N ALA A 41 -7.63 -5.50 1.93
CA ALA A 41 -7.26 -6.07 0.66
C ALA A 41 -8.20 -5.60 -0.46
N CYS A 42 -7.65 -5.49 -1.66
CA CYS A 42 -8.39 -5.32 -2.90
C CYS A 42 -8.23 -6.57 -3.77
N GLU A 43 -9.16 -6.77 -4.69
CA GLU A 43 -9.05 -7.78 -5.74
C GLU A 43 -8.98 -7.07 -7.09
N LEU A 44 -7.86 -7.20 -7.78
CA LEU A 44 -7.58 -6.48 -9.01
C LEU A 44 -7.00 -7.42 -10.07
N LEU A 45 -7.33 -7.14 -11.33
CA LEU A 45 -6.78 -7.86 -12.47
C LEU A 45 -5.43 -7.26 -12.85
N TRP A 46 -4.41 -8.11 -12.95
CA TRP A 46 -3.04 -7.73 -13.26
C TRP A 46 -2.49 -8.53 -14.43
N THR A 47 -1.71 -7.88 -15.28
CA THR A 47 -0.76 -8.55 -16.15
C THR A 47 0.55 -8.72 -15.39
N VAL A 48 0.89 -9.97 -15.06
CA VAL A 48 2.10 -10.33 -14.32
C VAL A 48 3.26 -10.51 -15.31
N THR A 49 4.30 -9.70 -15.16
CA THR A 49 5.57 -9.87 -15.87
C THR A 49 6.66 -10.21 -14.88
N HIS A 50 7.41 -11.27 -15.19
CA HIS A 50 8.60 -11.62 -14.42
C HIS A 50 9.81 -11.03 -15.09
N ASP A 51 10.62 -10.31 -14.32
CA ASP A 51 11.99 -10.04 -14.70
C ASP A 51 12.86 -11.14 -14.06
N THR A 52 13.54 -11.98 -14.85
CA THR A 52 14.33 -13.15 -14.36
C THR A 52 15.76 -13.11 -14.93
N PRO A 53 16.83 -13.71 -14.32
CA PRO A 53 16.85 -14.87 -13.41
C PRO A 53 17.96 -14.82 -12.30
N ALA A 54 18.10 -13.74 -11.53
CA ALA A 54 18.98 -13.75 -10.36
C ALA A 54 18.16 -13.95 -9.07
N ARG A 55 18.72 -14.65 -8.06
CA ARG A 55 18.09 -14.73 -6.73
C ARG A 55 17.78 -13.31 -6.24
N GLY A 56 16.50 -12.95 -6.19
CA GLY A 56 16.04 -11.60 -5.86
C GLY A 56 15.41 -10.79 -7.02
N GLY A 57 15.07 -11.43 -8.16
CA GLY A 57 14.30 -10.80 -9.23
C GLY A 57 12.98 -10.21 -8.74
N GLN A 58 12.64 -9.03 -9.24
CA GLN A 58 11.38 -8.34 -8.92
C GLN A 58 10.28 -8.80 -9.88
N ILE A 59 9.05 -8.85 -9.37
CA ILE A 59 7.87 -9.22 -10.14
C ILE A 59 7.02 -7.98 -10.29
N TRP A 60 6.78 -7.59 -11.52
CA TRP A 60 6.05 -6.39 -11.85
C TRP A 60 4.63 -6.74 -12.27
N LEU A 61 3.71 -5.89 -11.84
CA LEU A 61 2.28 -6.02 -12.05
C LEU A 61 1.80 -4.79 -12.80
N ASP A 62 1.13 -5.00 -13.92
CA ASP A 62 0.46 -3.94 -14.69
C ASP A 62 -1.06 -4.13 -14.62
N GLY A 63 -1.74 -3.18 -13.97
CA GLY A 63 -3.19 -3.17 -13.80
C GLY A 63 -3.92 -2.38 -14.89
N GLY A 64 -3.18 -1.82 -15.86
CA GLY A 64 -3.72 -0.89 -16.84
C GLY A 64 -3.97 0.50 -16.25
N ASP A 65 -4.33 1.47 -17.11
CA ASP A 65 -4.68 2.84 -16.72
C ASP A 65 -3.62 3.56 -15.86
N GLY A 66 -2.34 3.22 -16.03
CA GLY A 66 -1.24 3.78 -15.26
C GLY A 66 -1.08 3.18 -13.85
N LEU A 67 -1.82 2.12 -13.53
CA LEU A 67 -1.63 1.35 -12.31
C LEU A 67 -0.51 0.34 -12.48
N HIS A 68 0.56 0.51 -11.70
CA HIS A 68 1.67 -0.43 -11.64
C HIS A 68 2.02 -0.73 -10.20
N ALA A 69 2.39 -1.97 -9.92
CA ALA A 69 2.85 -2.38 -8.60
C ALA A 69 3.95 -3.44 -8.71
N ARG A 70 4.69 -3.62 -7.62
CA ARG A 70 5.57 -4.77 -7.44
C ARG A 70 4.86 -5.81 -6.59
N TRP A 71 5.00 -7.08 -6.89
CA TRP A 71 4.61 -8.13 -5.94
C TRP A 71 5.62 -8.20 -4.80
N LEU A 72 5.15 -8.02 -3.57
CA LEU A 72 5.97 -8.09 -2.36
C LEU A 72 5.33 -9.04 -1.35
N SER A 73 5.91 -10.24 -1.19
CA SER A 73 5.49 -11.19 -0.16
C SER A 73 6.65 -12.01 0.34
N GLU A 74 6.74 -12.18 1.65
CA GLU A 74 7.65 -13.14 2.29
C GLU A 74 6.99 -14.52 2.52
N TYR A 75 5.66 -14.58 2.42
CA TYR A 75 4.86 -15.74 2.84
C TYR A 75 4.23 -16.48 1.66
N GLU A 76 3.94 -15.77 0.57
CA GLU A 76 3.29 -16.34 -0.61
C GLU A 76 4.26 -16.40 -1.80
N PRO A 77 4.19 -17.49 -2.58
CA PRO A 77 5.02 -17.60 -3.77
C PRO A 77 4.64 -16.54 -4.82
N PRO A 78 5.60 -16.10 -5.64
CA PRO A 78 5.36 -15.35 -6.87
C PRO A 78 4.16 -15.86 -7.69
N PRO A 79 3.25 -14.98 -8.14
CA PRO A 79 2.21 -15.37 -9.09
C PRO A 79 2.85 -15.74 -10.44
N ALA A 80 2.30 -16.73 -11.15
CA ALA A 80 2.79 -17.11 -12.47
C ALA A 80 2.55 -16.00 -13.52
N PRO A 81 3.39 -15.86 -14.56
CA PRO A 81 3.25 -14.82 -15.59
C PRO A 81 1.91 -14.85 -16.34
N GLY A 82 1.51 -13.69 -16.86
CA GLY A 82 0.27 -13.48 -17.61
C GLY A 82 -0.84 -12.82 -16.78
N ILE A 83 -2.07 -12.83 -17.31
CA ILE A 83 -3.19 -12.16 -16.66
C ILE A 83 -3.65 -12.96 -15.43
N ARG A 84 -3.70 -12.32 -14.26
CA ARG A 84 -4.09 -12.92 -12.98
C ARG A 84 -4.99 -11.98 -12.21
N LEU A 85 -6.04 -12.53 -11.61
CA LEU A 85 -6.78 -11.86 -10.55
C LEU A 85 -6.00 -12.08 -9.26
N LEU A 86 -5.51 -11.01 -8.64
CA LEU A 86 -4.71 -11.07 -7.41
C LEU A 86 -5.44 -10.36 -6.29
N HIS A 87 -5.32 -10.91 -5.08
CA HIS A 87 -5.93 -10.40 -3.88
C HIS A 87 -4.84 -9.94 -2.89
N GLY A 88 -4.92 -8.71 -2.41
CA GLY A 88 -3.95 -8.17 -1.46
C GLY A 88 -4.09 -6.67 -1.24
N ALA A 89 -3.30 -6.13 -0.32
CA ALA A 89 -3.22 -4.70 -0.05
C ALA A 89 -2.22 -4.04 -1.00
N LEU A 90 -2.58 -2.87 -1.54
CA LEU A 90 -1.64 -2.00 -2.23
C LEU A 90 -0.98 -1.06 -1.24
N PHE A 91 0.29 -1.29 -0.91
CA PHE A 91 1.09 -0.40 -0.08
C PHE A 91 1.78 0.65 -0.95
N ALA A 92 1.52 1.91 -0.65
CA ALA A 92 2.16 3.05 -1.26
C ALA A 92 3.37 3.49 -0.43
N THR A 93 4.48 3.76 -1.13
CA THR A 93 5.71 4.28 -0.53
C THR A 93 6.24 5.47 -1.31
N ALA A 94 6.80 6.46 -0.58
CA ALA A 94 7.52 7.58 -1.16
C ALA A 94 8.97 7.20 -1.54
N HIS A 95 9.40 6.00 -1.20
CA HIS A 95 10.81 5.57 -1.26
C HIS A 95 11.16 4.66 -2.43
N GLY A 96 10.24 4.46 -3.39
CA GLY A 96 10.48 3.68 -4.60
C GLY A 96 11.24 4.44 -5.68
N GLY A 97 11.31 3.86 -6.88
CA GLY A 97 11.92 4.52 -8.05
C GLY A 97 13.41 4.75 -7.94
N ARG A 98 14.11 3.96 -7.11
CA ARG A 98 15.55 4.10 -6.87
C ARG A 98 16.38 3.46 -7.96
N ARG A 99 15.77 2.61 -8.79
CA ARG A 99 16.44 1.90 -9.87
C ARG A 99 15.83 2.28 -11.23
N PRO A 100 16.64 2.33 -12.29
CA PRO A 100 16.13 2.60 -13.64
C PRO A 100 15.04 1.64 -14.10
N GLU A 101 15.06 0.39 -13.61
CA GLU A 101 14.08 -0.64 -13.91
C GLU A 101 12.80 -0.58 -13.06
N ASP A 102 12.76 0.25 -12.01
CA ASP A 102 11.57 0.38 -11.19
C ASP A 102 10.43 0.99 -12.04
N PRO A 103 9.19 0.49 -11.91
CA PRO A 103 8.05 1.12 -12.56
C PRO A 103 7.92 2.57 -12.08
N GLY A 104 7.42 3.41 -12.98
CA GLY A 104 7.10 4.79 -12.63
C GLY A 104 6.08 4.84 -11.50
N ALA A 105 6.14 5.91 -10.69
CA ALA A 105 5.14 6.15 -9.66
C ALA A 105 3.73 6.23 -10.27
N VAL A 106 2.78 5.60 -9.59
CA VAL A 106 1.35 5.70 -9.86
C VAL A 106 0.89 7.08 -9.41
N ARG A 107 0.26 7.82 -10.32
CA ARG A 107 -0.22 9.18 -10.10
C ARG A 107 -1.73 9.21 -10.08
N GLY A 108 -2.29 9.91 -9.10
CA GLY A 108 -3.73 10.13 -9.05
C GLY A 108 -4.16 11.17 -8.04
N ARG A 109 -5.44 11.54 -8.14
CA ARG A 109 -6.08 12.47 -7.23
C ARG A 109 -6.70 11.74 -6.05
N ILE A 110 -6.48 12.26 -4.85
CA ILE A 110 -7.06 11.70 -3.63
C ILE A 110 -8.54 12.09 -3.58
N GLU A 111 -9.43 11.10 -3.66
CA GLU A 111 -10.89 11.29 -3.58
C GLU A 111 -11.44 10.97 -2.18
N ARG A 112 -10.72 10.18 -1.39
CA ARG A 112 -11.08 9.84 -0.01
C ARG A 112 -9.84 9.58 0.82
N ILE A 113 -9.90 9.96 2.10
CA ILE A 113 -8.87 9.65 3.08
C ILE A 113 -9.55 8.98 4.27
N ARG A 114 -9.05 7.80 4.64
CA ARG A 114 -9.47 7.07 5.82
C ARG A 114 -8.27 6.83 6.71
N VAL A 115 -8.33 7.26 7.97
CA VAL A 115 -7.34 6.85 8.97
C VAL A 115 -7.56 5.38 9.29
N MET A 116 -6.49 4.59 9.17
CA MET A 116 -6.47 3.17 9.49
C MET A 116 -6.02 2.98 10.94
N SER A 117 -6.74 2.15 11.68
CA SER A 117 -6.30 1.67 13.00
C SER A 117 -6.41 0.17 13.10
N HIS A 118 -5.51 -0.45 13.87
CA HIS A 118 -5.49 -1.88 14.14
C HIS A 118 -5.42 -2.12 15.64
N GLU A 119 -6.02 -3.22 16.09
CA GLU A 119 -5.71 -3.76 17.41
C GLU A 119 -4.32 -4.39 17.37
N MET A 120 -3.43 -3.96 18.26
CA MET A 120 -2.08 -4.49 18.37
C MET A 120 -2.01 -5.46 19.54
N ARG A 121 -1.42 -6.63 19.34
CA ARG A 121 -1.12 -7.59 20.42
C ARG A 121 0.37 -7.84 20.53
N ARG A 122 0.80 -8.25 21.72
CA ARG A 122 2.19 -8.68 21.93
C ARG A 122 2.44 -9.97 21.17
N ALA A 123 3.55 -10.03 20.46
CA ALA A 123 4.05 -11.23 19.80
C ALA A 123 5.55 -11.39 20.07
N PRO A 124 6.02 -12.65 20.23
CA PRO A 124 7.45 -12.91 20.33
C PRO A 124 8.10 -12.65 18.97
N TRP A 125 9.11 -11.77 18.95
CA TRP A 125 9.93 -11.52 17.77
C TRP A 125 11.41 -11.58 18.14
N HIS A 126 12.12 -12.61 17.66
CA HIS A 126 13.53 -12.85 17.97
C HIS A 126 13.90 -12.71 19.46
N GLY A 127 13.05 -13.20 20.37
CA GLY A 127 13.28 -13.13 21.82
C GLY A 127 13.02 -11.76 22.46
N THR A 128 12.48 -10.80 21.70
CA THR A 128 12.01 -9.50 22.18
C THR A 128 10.48 -9.40 22.12
N ASN A 129 9.91 -8.50 22.93
CA ASN A 129 8.50 -8.16 22.83
C ASN A 129 8.30 -7.26 21.61
N ALA A 130 7.71 -7.79 20.54
CA ALA A 130 7.18 -6.99 19.44
C ALA A 130 5.66 -6.86 19.55
N PHE A 131 5.10 -5.99 18.71
CA PHE A 131 3.66 -5.86 18.53
C PHE A 131 3.30 -6.24 17.10
N GLU A 132 2.29 -7.09 16.96
CA GLU A 132 1.73 -7.46 15.67
C GLU A 132 0.26 -7.03 15.59
N ARG A 133 -0.23 -6.82 14.38
CA ARG A 133 -1.64 -6.51 14.12
C ARG A 133 -2.47 -7.77 14.38
N VAL A 134 -3.58 -7.63 15.10
CA VAL A 134 -4.58 -8.70 15.20
C VAL A 134 -5.29 -8.79 13.84
N PRO A 135 -5.31 -9.97 13.18
CA PRO A 135 -5.98 -10.12 11.88
C PRO A 135 -7.45 -9.68 11.92
N GLY A 136 -7.93 -8.99 10.88
CA GLY A 136 -9.30 -8.50 10.78
C GLY A 136 -9.68 -7.38 11.77
N SER A 137 -8.74 -6.83 12.53
CA SER A 137 -9.03 -5.76 13.52
C SER A 137 -9.07 -4.33 12.95
N VAL A 138 -8.94 -4.21 11.63
CA VAL A 138 -8.87 -2.91 10.95
C VAL A 138 -10.15 -2.12 11.19
N GLU A 139 -9.99 -0.87 11.63
CA GLU A 139 -11.05 0.13 11.65
C GLU A 139 -10.64 1.32 10.79
N LEU A 140 -11.59 1.80 10.00
CA LEU A 140 -11.41 2.91 9.06
C LEU A 140 -12.25 4.10 9.50
N ARG A 141 -11.63 5.28 9.58
CA ARG A 141 -12.31 6.53 9.93
C ARG A 141 -12.06 7.58 8.86
N ASP A 142 -13.13 8.03 8.21
CA ASP A 142 -13.05 9.11 7.22
C ASP A 142 -12.53 10.42 7.81
N VAL A 143 -11.66 11.09 7.07
CA VAL A 143 -11.13 12.42 7.39
C VAL A 143 -11.01 13.26 6.12
N ALA A 144 -11.06 14.58 6.27
CA ALA A 144 -10.83 15.51 5.14
C ALA A 144 -9.34 15.73 4.85
N GLU A 145 -8.49 15.51 5.85
CA GLU A 145 -7.04 15.70 5.81
C GLU A 145 -6.40 14.65 6.71
N GLY A 146 -5.28 14.08 6.27
CA GLY A 146 -4.50 13.14 7.07
C GLY A 146 -3.89 13.83 8.30
N PRO A 147 -3.55 13.07 9.35
CA PRO A 147 -2.92 13.65 10.53
C PRO A 147 -1.48 14.09 10.23
N ASP A 148 -1.04 15.22 10.80
CA ASP A 148 0.37 15.67 10.80
C ASP A 148 1.33 14.62 11.37
N ARG A 149 0.83 13.84 12.32
CA ARG A 149 1.55 12.76 12.99
C ARG A 149 0.56 11.78 13.56
N PHE A 150 0.88 10.51 13.49
CA PHE A 150 0.14 9.46 14.17
C PHE A 150 0.49 9.46 15.65
N ALA A 151 -0.50 9.21 16.52
CA ALA A 151 -0.26 9.02 17.95
C ALA A 151 0.26 7.60 18.17
N TRP A 152 1.57 7.45 18.44
CA TRP A 152 2.17 6.14 18.66
C TRP A 152 1.85 5.66 20.08
N THR A 153 1.07 4.60 20.19
CA THR A 153 0.96 3.83 21.43
C THR A 153 2.04 2.75 21.46
N THR A 154 2.99 2.86 22.39
CA THR A 154 4.09 1.90 22.57
C THR A 154 3.63 0.65 23.35
N GLY A 155 2.50 0.06 22.96
CA GLY A 155 1.83 -0.96 23.75
C GLY A 155 0.76 -1.73 22.99
N PRO A 156 0.21 -2.80 23.59
CA PRO A 156 -0.97 -3.47 23.04
C PRO A 156 -2.19 -2.54 23.09
N GLY A 157 -3.17 -2.82 22.24
CA GLY A 157 -4.38 -2.01 22.09
C GLY A 157 -4.50 -1.36 20.71
N ARG A 158 -5.62 -0.66 20.50
CA ARG A 158 -5.91 0.01 19.23
C ARG A 158 -4.95 1.16 18.97
N THR A 159 -4.29 1.13 17.81
CA THR A 159 -3.31 2.11 17.36
C THR A 159 -3.64 2.56 15.95
N GLU A 160 -3.50 3.86 15.65
CA GLU A 160 -3.57 4.34 14.26
C GLU A 160 -2.26 3.96 13.52
N THR A 161 -2.36 3.28 12.38
CA THR A 161 -1.22 2.65 11.69
C THR A 161 -1.07 3.11 10.25
N GLY A 162 -1.61 4.28 9.90
CA GLY A 162 -1.52 4.83 8.56
C GLY A 162 -2.85 5.31 7.99
N LEU A 163 -2.87 5.47 6.66
CA LEU A 163 -4.01 5.94 5.88
C LEU A 163 -4.37 4.91 4.81
N LEU A 164 -5.66 4.90 4.46
CA LEU A 164 -6.17 4.31 3.23
C LEU A 164 -6.70 5.43 2.35
N LEU A 165 -6.16 5.55 1.15
CA LEU A 165 -6.50 6.60 0.20
C LEU A 165 -7.25 5.99 -0.98
N ASP A 166 -8.36 6.63 -1.37
CA ASP A 166 -8.99 6.36 -2.66
C ASP A 166 -8.29 7.23 -3.69
N LEU A 167 -7.46 6.60 -4.51
CA LEU A 167 -6.66 7.28 -5.52
C LEU A 167 -7.33 7.13 -6.89
N ALA A 168 -7.90 8.22 -7.37
CA ALA A 168 -8.42 8.29 -8.72
C ALA A 168 -7.28 8.51 -9.70
N LEU A 169 -6.96 7.46 -10.46
CA LEU A 169 -5.83 7.45 -11.37
C LEU A 169 -6.02 8.48 -12.48
N ASP A 170 -4.96 9.24 -12.75
CA ASP A 170 -4.90 10.08 -13.93
C ASP A 170 -4.67 9.14 -15.13
N GLN A 171 -5.73 8.85 -15.88
CA GLN A 171 -5.59 8.13 -17.14
C GLN A 171 -4.60 8.92 -18.00
N ARG A 172 -3.46 8.32 -18.34
CA ARG A 172 -2.52 8.92 -19.29
C ARG A 172 -3.31 9.24 -20.57
N ALA A 173 -3.28 10.51 -20.97
CA ALA A 173 -3.76 10.96 -22.27
C ALA A 173 -2.96 10.31 -23.41
#